data_AF-A0A2N0NRC5-F1
#
_entry.id   AF-A0A2N0NRC5-F1
#
_cell.length_a   1.000
_cell.length_b   1.000
_cell.length_c   1.000
_cell.angle_alpha   90.00
_cell.angle_beta   90.00
_cell.angle_gamma   90.00
#
_symmetry.space_group_name_H-M   'P 1'
#
loop_
_entity.id
_entity.type
_entity.pdbx_description
1 polymer ?
#
loop_
_entity_poly.entity_id
_entity_poly.type
_entity_poly.pdbx_seq_one_letter_code
_entity_poly.pdbx_strand_id
1 'polypeptide(L)'
;MVVHYLENNGGSKRGIAKYFNIQQKQVRDWNNNKAKLLAFAPHVLKFHLGKSAKYPDLEDDLFTWPSRCLEIANNPNITSFKFSNKWLSGFLGRYNLSGHCRTTIAQQLPSDLIEKQNVFLSYIL
;
A
#
# COMPACT_ATOMS: atom_id res chain seq x y z
N MET A 1 1.30 19.21 -18.79
CA MET A 1 0.62 20.29 -19.56
C MET A 1 1.34 21.65 -19.40
N VAL A 2 1.40 22.25 -18.22
CA VAL A 2 2.10 23.56 -18.01
C VAL A 2 3.61 23.49 -18.28
N VAL A 3 4.27 22.40 -17.87
CA VAL A 3 5.72 22.22 -18.12
C VAL A 3 6.04 22.07 -19.60
N HIS A 4 5.22 21.32 -20.36
CA HIS A 4 5.39 21.22 -21.82
C HIS A 4 5.15 22.55 -22.54
N TYR A 5 4.17 23.34 -22.07
CA TYR A 5 3.90 24.67 -22.61
C TYR A 5 5.09 25.63 -22.39
N LEU A 6 5.76 25.55 -21.23
CA LEU A 6 6.97 26.33 -20.94
C LEU A 6 8.11 26.01 -21.92
N GLU A 7 8.27 24.75 -22.31
CA GLU A 7 9.33 24.32 -23.23
C GLU A 7 9.06 24.74 -24.67
N ASN A 8 7.81 24.62 -25.12
CA ASN A 8 7.46 24.90 -26.52
C ASN A 8 7.39 26.41 -26.82
N ASN A 9 7.01 27.24 -25.84
CA ASN A 9 6.77 28.66 -26.08
C ASN A 9 7.92 29.58 -25.65
N GLY A 10 9.00 29.05 -25.04
CA GLY A 10 10.19 29.82 -24.63
C GLY A 10 9.92 31.00 -23.69
N GLY A 11 8.71 31.07 -23.11
CA GLY A 11 8.22 32.24 -22.38
C GLY A 11 8.80 32.36 -20.97
N SER A 12 8.75 33.58 -20.40
CA SER A 12 9.16 33.77 -19.01
C SER A 12 8.25 33.02 -18.04
N LYS A 13 8.84 32.41 -16.99
CA LYS A 13 8.10 31.70 -15.94
C LYS A 13 6.99 32.56 -15.31
N ARG A 14 7.23 33.88 -15.21
CA ARG A 14 6.26 34.87 -14.71
C ARG A 14 5.09 35.09 -15.66
N GLY A 15 5.36 35.18 -16.97
CA GLY A 15 4.31 35.33 -17.98
C GLY A 15 3.39 34.12 -18.04
N ILE A 16 3.96 32.92 -17.94
CA ILE A 16 3.21 31.66 -17.91
C ILE A 16 2.38 31.54 -16.62
N ALA A 17 2.97 31.90 -15.48
CA ALA A 17 2.24 31.95 -14.22
C ALA A 17 1.01 32.86 -14.29
N LYS A 18 1.15 34.03 -14.93
CA LYS A 18 0.04 34.96 -15.16
C LYS A 18 -1.01 34.37 -16.12
N TYR A 19 -0.58 33.74 -17.21
CA TYR A 19 -1.47 33.13 -18.21
C TYR A 19 -2.34 32.01 -17.63
N PHE A 20 -1.74 31.11 -16.83
CA PHE A 20 -2.45 30.00 -16.20
C PHE A 20 -3.08 30.35 -14.85
N ASN A 21 -2.97 31.61 -14.39
CA ASN A 21 -3.43 32.06 -13.07
C ASN A 21 -2.90 31.18 -11.91
N ILE A 22 -1.60 30.88 -11.94
CA ILE A 22 -0.89 30.08 -10.94
C ILE A 22 0.27 30.87 -10.33
N GLN A 23 0.79 30.42 -9.19
CA GLN A 23 1.95 31.08 -8.60
C GLN A 23 3.23 30.75 -9.37
N GLN A 24 4.08 31.76 -9.57
CA GLN A 24 5.39 31.58 -10.23
C GLN A 24 6.26 30.51 -9.52
N LYS A 25 6.12 30.37 -8.19
CA LYS A 25 6.79 29.32 -7.42
C LYS A 25 6.41 27.92 -7.91
N GLN A 26 5.12 27.66 -8.16
CA GLN A 26 4.65 26.35 -8.64
C GLN A 26 5.27 26.02 -10.01
N VAL A 27 5.31 26.99 -10.93
CA VAL A 27 5.95 26.81 -12.25
C VAL A 27 7.43 26.46 -12.11
N ARG A 28 8.14 27.12 -11.19
CA ARG A 28 9.56 26.84 -10.91
C ARG A 28 9.75 25.44 -10.32
N ASP A 29 8.95 25.08 -9.32
CA ASP A 29 9.05 23.79 -8.62
C ASP A 29 8.72 22.62 -9.55
N TRP A 30 7.72 22.77 -10.44
CA TRP A 30 7.41 21.78 -11.47
C TRP A 30 8.50 21.66 -12.52
N ASN A 31 9.10 22.78 -12.94
CA ASN A 31 10.21 22.74 -13.89
C ASN A 31 11.44 22.06 -13.28
N ASN A 32 11.76 22.34 -12.02
CA ASN A 32 12.87 21.71 -11.31
C ASN A 32 12.63 20.21 -11.09
N ASN A 33 11.38 19.78 -10.90
CA ASN A 33 11.02 18.37 -10.70
C ASN A 33 10.50 17.69 -11.99
N LYS A 34 10.72 18.29 -13.17
CA LYS A 34 10.14 17.83 -14.44
C LYS A 34 10.42 16.35 -14.72
N ALA A 35 11.68 15.92 -14.60
CA ALA A 35 12.06 14.53 -14.88
C ALA A 35 11.30 13.54 -13.98
N LYS A 36 11.15 13.87 -12.70
CA LYS A 36 10.35 13.07 -11.75
C LYS A 36 8.88 13.06 -12.18
N LEU A 37 8.30 14.23 -12.46
CA LEU A 37 6.90 14.34 -12.88
C LEU A 37 6.58 13.56 -14.16
N LEU A 38 7.52 13.49 -15.11
CA LEU A 38 7.36 12.71 -16.35
C LEU A 38 7.58 11.20 -16.16
N ALA A 39 8.39 10.79 -15.19
CA ALA A 39 8.63 9.38 -14.89
C ALA A 39 7.43 8.70 -14.20
N PHE A 40 6.56 9.47 -13.53
CA PHE A 40 5.39 8.91 -12.86
C PHE A 40 4.23 8.68 -13.83
N ALA A 41 3.51 7.59 -13.61
CA ALA A 41 2.31 7.27 -14.37
C ALA A 41 1.18 8.28 -14.07
N PRO A 42 0.36 8.67 -15.06
CA PRO A 42 -0.66 9.70 -14.92
C PRO A 42 -1.77 9.36 -13.91
N HIS A 43 -1.91 8.09 -13.51
CA HIS A 43 -2.89 7.63 -12.52
C HIS A 43 -2.42 7.76 -11.06
N VAL A 44 -1.18 8.18 -10.81
CA VAL A 44 -0.65 8.33 -9.45
C VAL A 44 -1.24 9.59 -8.80
N LEU A 45 -2.19 9.39 -7.88
CA LEU A 45 -2.96 10.47 -7.23
C LEU A 45 -2.12 11.38 -6.31
N LYS A 46 -0.99 10.90 -5.76
CA LYS A 46 -0.15 11.67 -4.82
C LYS A 46 1.34 11.43 -5.08
N PHE A 47 2.08 12.52 -5.28
CA PHE A 47 3.54 12.51 -5.46
C PHE A 47 4.31 12.21 -4.17
N HIS A 48 3.71 12.49 -3.01
CA HIS A 48 4.28 12.16 -1.71
C HIS A 48 3.47 11.03 -1.09
N LEU A 49 4.04 9.82 -1.06
CA LEU A 49 3.46 8.61 -0.45
C LEU A 49 3.35 8.69 1.10
N GLY A 50 3.55 9.88 1.68
CA GLY A 50 3.65 10.08 3.12
C GLY A 50 5.04 9.74 3.64
N LYS A 51 5.13 9.50 4.96
CA LYS A 51 6.38 9.09 5.60
C LYS A 51 6.71 7.65 5.22
N SER A 52 7.97 7.41 4.84
CA SER A 52 8.48 6.07 4.61
C SER A 52 8.32 5.20 5.86
N ALA A 53 8.23 3.88 5.65
CA ALA A 53 8.26 2.90 6.73
C ALA A 53 9.48 3.12 7.62
N LYS A 54 9.33 2.92 8.94
CA LYS A 54 10.47 3.01 9.88
C LYS A 54 11.47 1.87 9.63
N TYR A 55 10.96 0.73 9.17
CA TYR A 55 11.73 -0.48 8.86
C TYR A 55 11.25 -1.02 7.51
N PRO A 56 11.65 -0.42 6.37
CA PRO A 56 11.15 -0.81 5.05
C PRO A 56 11.49 -2.26 4.70
N ASP A 57 12.75 -2.66 4.89
CA ASP A 57 13.21 -4.03 4.57
C ASP A 57 12.44 -5.09 5.36
N LEU A 58 12.18 -4.81 6.65
CA LEU A 58 11.38 -5.69 7.50
C LEU A 58 9.93 -5.79 6.99
N GLU A 59 9.33 -4.68 6.57
CA GLU A 59 7.97 -4.69 6.06
C GLU A 59 7.86 -5.46 4.74
N ASP A 60 8.85 -5.36 3.85
CA ASP A 60 8.90 -6.11 2.60
C ASP A 60 9.08 -7.62 2.83
N ASP A 61 9.96 -7.98 3.78
CA ASP A 61 10.13 -9.37 4.21
C ASP A 61 8.83 -9.94 4.81
N LEU A 62 8.11 -9.16 5.63
CA LEU A 62 6.82 -9.56 6.20
C LEU A 62 5.72 -9.61 5.13
N PHE A 63 5.71 -8.74 4.12
CA PHE A 63 4.70 -8.83 3.07
C PHE A 63 4.89 -10.06 2.17
N THR A 64 6.13 -10.49 1.95
CA THR A 64 6.51 -11.65 1.13
C THR A 64 6.34 -13.00 1.88
N TRP A 65 5.53 -13.02 2.95
CA TRP A 65 5.40 -14.07 3.97
C TRP A 65 5.26 -15.54 3.51
N PRO A 66 4.66 -15.92 2.36
CA PRO A 66 4.40 -17.34 2.09
C PRO A 66 5.64 -18.23 1.95
N SER A 67 6.80 -17.69 1.61
CA SER A 67 7.96 -18.50 1.17
C SER A 67 9.03 -18.74 2.23
N ARG A 68 8.99 -18.09 3.40
CA ARG A 68 10.18 -17.97 4.29
C ARG A 68 9.93 -18.24 5.79
N CYS A 69 8.90 -19.02 6.11
CA CYS A 69 8.34 -19.20 7.45
C CYS A 69 9.26 -19.76 8.57
N LEU A 70 10.55 -20.02 8.35
CA LEU A 70 11.47 -20.52 9.39
C LEU A 70 12.61 -19.56 9.77
N GLU A 71 12.90 -18.53 8.96
CA GLU A 71 14.10 -17.69 9.18
C GLU A 71 13.83 -16.39 9.95
N ILE A 72 12.65 -15.77 9.79
CA ILE A 72 12.38 -14.42 10.32
C ILE A 72 12.26 -14.42 11.85
N ALA A 73 11.71 -15.48 12.45
CA ALA A 73 11.59 -15.58 13.91
C ALA A 73 12.96 -15.67 14.63
N ASN A 74 14.02 -16.01 13.89
CA ASN A 74 15.37 -16.22 14.41
C ASN A 74 16.36 -15.13 13.98
N ASN A 75 15.91 -14.02 13.37
CA ASN A 75 16.82 -12.98 12.89
C ASN A 75 17.33 -12.08 14.05
N PRO A 76 18.64 -12.12 14.40
CA PRO A 76 19.18 -11.40 15.55
C PRO A 76 19.22 -9.87 15.39
N ASN A 77 18.96 -9.34 14.18
CA ASN A 77 18.94 -7.90 13.91
C ASN A 77 17.63 -7.18 14.30
N ILE A 78 16.62 -7.89 14.79
CA ILE A 78 15.28 -7.35 15.11
C ILE A 78 15.13 -7.07 16.63
N THR A 79 16.22 -7.02 17.40
CA THR A 79 16.18 -6.83 18.87
C THR A 79 15.55 -5.49 19.31
N SER A 80 15.51 -4.47 18.44
CA SER A 80 14.93 -3.16 18.75
C SER A 80 13.57 -2.88 18.10
N PHE A 81 12.97 -3.87 17.43
CA PHE A 81 11.67 -3.69 16.79
C PHE A 81 10.55 -3.64 17.82
N LYS A 82 9.90 -2.46 17.92
CA LYS A 82 8.73 -2.29 18.77
C LYS A 82 7.47 -2.41 17.93
N PHE A 83 6.83 -3.58 17.99
CA PHE A 83 5.49 -3.77 17.44
C PHE A 83 4.51 -2.83 18.16
N SER A 84 3.82 -1.97 17.41
CA SER A 84 2.85 -1.03 17.95
C SER A 84 1.63 -0.93 17.04
N ASN A 85 0.46 -0.63 17.58
CA ASN A 85 -0.77 -0.49 16.77
C ASN A 85 -0.64 0.58 15.69
N LYS A 86 0.14 1.64 15.94
CA LYS A 86 0.42 2.69 14.96
C LYS A 86 1.32 2.21 13.82
N TRP A 87 2.29 1.35 14.13
CA TRP A 87 3.10 0.70 13.12
C TRP A 87 2.26 -0.28 12.30
N LEU A 88 1.43 -1.10 12.96
CA LEU A 88 0.55 -2.07 12.30
C LEU A 88 -0.42 -1.39 11.34
N SER A 89 -1.10 -0.31 11.75
CA SER A 89 -2.02 0.41 10.85
C SER A 89 -1.29 1.06 9.67
N GLY A 90 -0.06 1.54 9.87
CA GLY A 90 0.79 2.04 8.80
C GLY A 90 1.23 0.97 7.82
N PHE A 91 1.65 -0.20 8.32
CA PHE A 91 2.02 -1.38 7.52
C PHE A 91 0.82 -1.83 6.68
N LEU A 92 -0.33 -2.06 7.32
CA LEU A 92 -1.56 -2.46 6.63
C LEU A 92 -1.95 -1.46 5.53
N GLY A 93 -1.88 -0.15 5.81
CA GLY A 93 -2.18 0.89 4.83
C GLY A 93 -1.21 0.95 3.65
N ARG A 94 0.09 0.67 3.85
CA ARG A 94 1.10 0.67 2.78
C ARG A 94 0.95 -0.50 1.82
N TYR A 95 0.64 -1.69 2.33
CA TYR A 95 0.47 -2.90 1.52
C TYR A 95 -0.99 -3.17 1.12
N ASN A 96 -1.89 -2.20 1.35
CA ASN A 96 -3.32 -2.32 1.07
C ASN A 96 -3.96 -3.58 1.70
N LEU A 97 -3.57 -3.87 2.94
CA LEU A 97 -4.06 -5.00 3.73
C LEU A 97 -5.15 -4.52 4.69
N SER A 98 -6.13 -5.39 4.94
CA SER A 98 -7.18 -5.18 5.95
C SER A 98 -7.06 -6.20 7.08
N GLY A 99 -7.20 -5.72 8.31
CA GLY A 99 -7.36 -6.61 9.46
C GLY A 99 -8.77 -7.19 9.46
N HIS A 100 -8.93 -8.43 9.01
CA HIS A 100 -10.17 -9.18 9.21
C HIS A 100 -10.10 -9.88 10.57
N CYS A 101 -10.99 -9.52 11.49
CA CYS A 101 -11.26 -10.35 12.65
C CYS A 101 -11.77 -11.70 12.14
N ARG A 102 -11.14 -12.80 12.54
CA ARG A 102 -11.70 -14.12 12.32
C ARG A 102 -13.09 -14.14 12.94
N THR A 103 -14.11 -14.30 12.11
CA THR A 103 -15.43 -14.71 12.57
C THR A 103 -15.25 -16.02 13.31
N THR A 104 -15.98 -16.20 14.41
CA THR A 104 -15.96 -17.37 15.29
C THR A 104 -15.68 -18.61 14.47
N ILE A 105 -14.56 -19.27 14.75
CA ILE A 105 -14.26 -20.59 14.20
C ILE A 105 -15.53 -21.41 14.47
N ALA A 106 -16.26 -21.78 13.42
CA ALA A 106 -17.43 -22.62 13.57
C ALA A 106 -17.03 -23.80 14.45
N GLN A 107 -17.89 -24.19 15.39
CA GLN A 107 -17.64 -25.35 16.24
C GLN A 107 -17.09 -26.49 15.38
N GLN A 108 -16.08 -27.20 15.89
CA GLN A 108 -15.54 -28.36 15.20
C GLN A 108 -16.69 -29.23 14.74
N LEU A 109 -16.64 -29.62 13.47
CA LEU A 109 -17.67 -30.41 12.86
C LEU A 109 -17.84 -31.69 13.69
N PRO A 110 -19.06 -31.99 14.18
CA PRO A 110 -19.29 -33.21 14.94
C PRO A 110 -18.82 -34.42 14.13
N SER A 111 -18.14 -35.36 14.79
CA SER A 111 -17.61 -36.56 14.12
C SER A 111 -18.70 -37.42 13.48
N ASP A 112 -19.93 -37.30 13.96
CA ASP A 112 -21.12 -38.02 13.51
C ASP A 112 -21.92 -37.28 12.41
N LEU A 113 -21.40 -36.17 11.85
CA LEU A 113 -22.12 -35.40 10.82
C LEU A 113 -22.48 -36.26 9.60
N ILE A 114 -21.53 -37.06 9.11
CA ILE A 114 -21.71 -37.89 7.92
C ILE A 114 -22.77 -38.98 8.18
N GLU A 115 -22.75 -39.58 9.37
CA GLU A 115 -23.73 -40.59 9.78
C GLU A 115 -25.14 -40.00 9.84
N LYS A 116 -25.30 -38.82 10.45
CA LYS A 116 -26.58 -38.10 10.50
C LYS A 116 -27.10 -37.70 9.12
N GLN A 117 -26.21 -37.27 8.22
CA GLN A 117 -26.59 -36.98 6.83
C GLN A 117 -27.10 -38.23 6.11
N ASN A 118 -26.43 -39.37 6.27
CA ASN A 118 -26.84 -40.63 5.64
C ASN A 118 -28.19 -41.14 6.19
N VAL A 119 -28.39 -41.07 7.51
CA VAL A 119 -29.68 -41.44 8.14
C VAL A 119 -30.81 -40.55 7.61
N PHE A 120 -30.58 -39.24 7.52
CA PHE A 120 -31.57 -38.32 6.97
C PHE A 120 -31.91 -38.61 5.50
N LEU A 121 -30.90 -38.88 4.67
CA LEU A 121 -31.09 -39.24 3.27
C LEU A 121 -31.89 -40.54 3.12
N SER A 122 -31.63 -41.55 3.97
CA SER A 122 -32.38 -42.82 3.97
C SER A 122 -33.83 -42.71 4.46
N TYR A 123 -34.16 -41.62 5.15
CA TYR A 123 -35.52 -41.37 5.61
C TYR A 123 -36.36 -40.65 4.55
N ILE A 124 -35.72 -39.85 3.69
CA ILE A 124 -36.38 -39.08 2.62
C ILE A 124 -36.51 -39.87 1.32
N LEU A 125 -35.50 -40.70 0.99
CA LEU A 125 -35.47 -41.58 -0.19
C LEU A 125 -36.04 -42.96 0.15
#